data_AF-A0A330L4T9-F1
#
_entry.id   AF-A0A330L4T9-F1
#
_cell.length_a   1.000
_cell.length_b   1.000
_cell.length_c   1.000
_cell.angle_alpha   90.00
_cell.angle_beta   90.00
_cell.angle_gamma   90.00
#
_symmetry.space_group_name_H-M   'P 1'
#
loop_
_entity.id
_entity.type
_entity.pdbx_description
1 polymer ?
#
loop_
_entity_poly.entity_id
_entity_poly.type
_entity_poly.pdbx_seq_one_letter_code
_entity_poly.pdbx_strand_id
1 'polypeptide(L)'
;MSVPTSAFSILLLTADADVHAHFKAVFGNASVTMVQDADSLPKDLPKLPYDAVVVEAHTGQGLSEVLPVQIDPAQTLVIVGSRTVLKRAPAMIQMMSQRHEESQKGKGHDLSLEDFLDQKMGDFVKGMHNGAAKNLHPMLISAVERPLISSALRETQGNQIQAAELLGLNRNTLRKKITNLHIPLKRSRVKTTGSS
;
A
#
# COMPACT_ATOMS: atom_id res chain seq x y z
N MET A 1 -14.80 12.30 2.14
CA MET A 1 -14.32 11.91 3.47
C MET A 1 -12.86 11.58 3.35
N SER A 2 -11.99 12.41 3.93
CA SER A 2 -10.53 12.27 3.83
C SER A 2 -10.06 11.18 4.77
N VAL A 3 -9.57 10.08 4.21
CA VAL A 3 -8.82 9.06 4.94
C VAL A 3 -7.58 9.75 5.54
N PRO A 4 -7.24 9.57 6.83
CA PRO A 4 -6.03 10.14 7.37
C PRO A 4 -4.83 9.53 6.63
N THR A 5 -4.00 10.39 6.04
CA THR A 5 -2.66 10.08 5.54
C THR A 5 -1.94 9.26 6.60
N SER A 6 -1.43 8.07 6.25
CA SER A 6 -0.83 7.11 7.18
C SER A 6 0.39 7.72 7.88
N ALA A 7 0.15 8.38 9.01
CA ALA A 7 1.17 8.99 9.85
C ALA A 7 1.73 7.94 10.81
N PHE A 8 3.05 7.86 10.90
CA PHE A 8 3.77 6.97 11.82
C PHE A 8 3.22 7.13 13.25
N SER A 9 2.60 6.07 13.78
CA SER A 9 1.84 6.12 15.03
C SER A 9 2.62 5.47 16.16
N ILE A 10 2.81 6.23 17.24
CA ILE A 10 3.65 5.84 18.38
C ILE A 10 2.77 5.73 19.63
N LEU A 11 2.87 4.63 20.35
CA LEU A 11 2.29 4.48 21.69
C LEU A 11 3.41 4.64 22.73
N LEU A 12 3.26 5.60 23.63
CA LEU A 12 4.21 5.86 24.72
C LEU A 12 3.54 5.54 26.06
N LEU A 13 4.09 4.55 26.76
CA LEU A 13 3.67 4.09 28.08
C LEU A 13 4.71 4.50 29.12
N THR A 14 4.50 5.64 29.78
CA THR A 14 5.40 6.16 30.83
C THR A 14 4.64 7.10 31.78
N ALA A 15 5.02 7.09 33.05
CA ALA A 15 4.54 8.08 34.02
C ALA A 15 5.45 9.32 34.11
N ASP A 16 6.60 9.31 33.41
CA ASP A 16 7.63 10.36 33.50
C ASP A 16 7.29 11.56 32.61
N ALA A 17 7.04 12.71 33.24
CA ALA A 17 6.68 13.95 32.56
C ALA A 17 7.80 14.51 31.66
N ASP A 18 9.07 14.26 31.98
CA ASP A 18 10.19 14.72 31.16
C ASP A 18 10.33 13.88 29.89
N VAL A 19 10.01 12.58 29.98
CA VAL A 19 9.93 11.71 28.79
C VAL A 19 8.77 12.15 27.89
N HIS A 20 7.60 12.45 28.46
CA HIS A 20 6.48 13.01 27.72
C HIS A 20 6.85 14.32 27.00
N ALA A 21 7.49 15.25 27.71
CA ALA A 21 7.92 16.52 27.12
C ALA A 21 8.94 16.30 25.99
N HIS A 22 9.87 15.37 26.17
CA HIS A 22 10.88 15.04 25.17
C HIS A 22 10.27 14.45 23.89
N PHE A 23 9.34 13.49 24.01
CA PHE A 23 8.63 12.92 22.85
C PHE A 23 7.77 13.98 22.15
N LYS A 24 7.08 14.85 22.91
CA LYS A 24 6.29 15.95 22.33
C LYS A 24 7.17 16.99 21.61
N ALA A 25 8.37 17.26 22.10
CA ALA A 25 9.31 18.16 21.44
C ALA A 25 9.86 17.59 20.13
N VAL A 26 10.08 16.27 20.07
CA VAL A 26 10.63 15.59 18.89
C VAL A 26 9.56 15.29 17.83
N PHE A 27 8.37 14.86 18.23
CA PHE A 27 7.30 14.44 17.33
C PHE A 27 6.13 15.44 17.21
N GLY A 28 6.15 16.56 17.93
CA GLY A 28 5.20 17.66 17.78
C GLY A 28 3.74 17.26 18.01
N ASN A 29 2.88 17.61 17.04
CA ASN A 29 1.45 17.24 16.99
C ASN A 29 1.18 15.91 16.27
N ALA A 30 2.22 15.16 15.89
CA ALA A 30 2.05 13.87 15.21
C ALA A 30 1.53 12.80 16.18
N SER A 31 1.08 11.67 15.61
CA SER A 31 0.35 10.53 16.18
C SER A 31 1.00 9.80 17.37
N VAL A 32 1.45 10.54 18.40
CA VAL A 32 1.92 10.00 19.67
C VAL A 32 0.74 9.88 20.63
N THR A 33 0.34 8.65 20.92
CA THR A 33 -0.63 8.34 21.97
C THR A 33 0.15 8.15 23.27
N MET A 34 -0.04 9.06 24.23
CA MET A 34 0.61 9.00 25.54
C MET A 34 -0.34 8.38 26.56
N VAL A 35 0.12 7.35 27.25
CA VAL A 35 -0.66 6.60 28.23
C VAL A 35 0.23 6.33 29.44
N GLN A 36 -0.31 6.44 30.65
CA GLN A 36 0.47 6.23 31.88
C GLN A 36 0.57 4.75 32.26
N ASP A 37 -0.48 3.98 31.96
CA ASP A 37 -0.58 2.57 32.30
C ASP A 37 -1.34 1.77 31.23
N ALA A 38 -1.02 0.50 31.05
CA ALA A 38 -1.64 -0.39 30.06
C ALA A 38 -3.17 -0.50 30.26
N ASP A 39 -3.63 -0.37 31.51
CA ASP A 39 -5.05 -0.41 31.86
C ASP A 39 -5.81 0.90 31.57
N SER A 40 -5.08 2.00 31.34
CA SER A 40 -5.64 3.32 31.04
C SER A 40 -5.77 3.60 29.54
N LEU A 41 -5.54 2.59 28.68
CA LEU A 41 -5.74 2.73 27.24
C LEU A 41 -7.21 3.07 26.91
N PRO A 42 -7.45 4.10 26.08
CA PRO A 42 -8.79 4.40 25.59
C PRO A 42 -9.39 3.18 24.89
N LYS A 43 -10.61 2.76 25.29
CA LYS A 43 -11.34 1.67 24.62
C LYS A 43 -11.69 1.97 23.16
N ASP A 44 -11.66 3.25 22.78
CA ASP A 44 -11.81 3.76 21.41
C ASP A 44 -10.47 3.90 20.68
N LEU A 45 -9.49 3.04 20.99
CA LEU A 45 -8.26 3.00 20.25
C LEU A 45 -8.59 2.71 18.77
N PRO A 46 -8.15 3.55 17.82
CA PRO A 46 -8.27 3.20 16.42
C PRO A 46 -7.62 1.83 16.24
N LYS A 47 -8.28 0.92 15.52
CA LYS A 47 -7.74 -0.41 15.13
C LYS A 47 -6.53 -0.30 14.18
N LEU A 48 -5.77 0.79 14.23
CA LEU A 48 -4.56 0.96 13.48
C LEU A 48 -3.41 0.29 14.24
N PRO A 49 -2.55 -0.50 13.56
CA PRO A 49 -1.33 -1.00 14.17
C PRO A 49 -0.42 0.19 14.52
N TYR A 50 0.11 0.21 15.75
CA TYR A 50 1.17 1.16 16.11
C TYR A 50 2.48 0.72 15.46
N ASP A 51 3.19 1.66 14.83
CA ASP A 51 4.51 1.39 14.25
C ASP A 51 5.58 1.22 15.34
N ALA A 52 5.44 1.94 16.45
CA ALA A 52 6.33 1.85 17.60
C ALA A 52 5.58 1.92 18.94
N VAL A 53 5.96 1.05 19.87
CA VAL A 53 5.47 1.01 21.25
C VAL A 53 6.66 1.16 22.18
N VAL A 54 6.66 2.24 22.96
CA VAL A 54 7.74 2.57 23.89
C VAL A 54 7.21 2.44 25.29
N VAL A 55 7.85 1.63 26.12
CA VAL A 55 7.41 1.40 27.50
C VAL A 55 8.55 1.55 28.49
N GLU A 56 8.26 2.24 29.59
CA GLU A 56 9.18 2.35 30.71
C GLU A 56 9.19 1.05 31.52
N ALA A 57 10.38 0.48 31.72
CA ALA A 57 10.55 -0.71 32.53
C ALA A 57 10.50 -0.34 34.02
N HIS A 58 9.49 -0.82 34.73
CA HIS A 58 9.49 -0.82 36.19
C HIS A 58 10.07 -2.13 36.72
N THR A 59 10.87 -2.03 37.78
CA THR A 59 11.55 -3.18 38.39
C THR A 59 10.52 -4.23 38.81
N GLY A 60 10.51 -5.38 38.13
CA GLY A 60 9.62 -6.51 38.44
C GLY A 60 8.45 -6.74 37.48
N GLN A 61 8.24 -5.88 36.47
CA GLN A 61 7.22 -6.09 35.43
C GLN A 61 7.73 -6.95 34.27
N GLY A 62 6.95 -7.95 33.87
CA GLY A 62 7.24 -8.79 32.70
C GLY A 62 6.82 -8.12 31.39
N LEU A 63 7.52 -8.41 30.29
CA LEU A 63 7.17 -7.93 28.93
C LEU A 63 5.69 -8.22 28.55
N SER A 64 5.13 -9.31 29.06
CA SER A 64 3.75 -9.75 28.82
C SER A 64 2.69 -8.94 29.57
N GLU A 65 3.06 -8.29 30.68
CA GLU A 65 2.16 -7.42 31.47
C GLU A 65 2.09 -6.01 30.88
N VAL A 66 3.08 -5.67 30.06
CA VAL A 66 3.35 -4.32 29.59
C VAL A 66 2.86 -4.08 28.15
N LEU A 67 2.73 -5.16 27.37
CA LEU A 67 2.23 -5.10 26.00
C LEU A 67 0.73 -5.39 25.95
N PRO A 68 -0.12 -4.45 25.45
CA PRO A 68 -1.49 -4.79 25.16
C PRO A 68 -1.57 -5.94 24.15
N VAL A 69 -2.45 -6.91 24.40
CA VAL A 69 -2.62 -8.20 23.69
C VAL A 69 -2.87 -8.07 22.17
N GLN A 70 -2.96 -6.86 21.64
CA GLN A 70 -3.37 -6.52 20.28
C GLN A 70 -2.22 -6.03 19.38
N ILE A 71 -0.97 -6.07 19.85
CA ILE A 71 0.20 -5.64 19.08
C ILE A 71 0.76 -6.82 18.28
N ASP A 72 0.87 -6.68 16.96
CA ASP A 72 1.57 -7.64 16.10
C ASP A 72 3.09 -7.42 16.16
N PRO A 73 3.87 -8.32 16.79
CA PRO A 73 5.31 -8.16 16.93
C PRO A 73 6.06 -8.23 15.58
N ALA A 74 5.43 -8.73 14.51
CA ALA A 74 6.03 -8.74 13.18
C ALA A 74 6.02 -7.35 12.51
N GLN A 75 5.19 -6.42 13.00
CA GLN A 75 4.98 -5.10 12.39
C GLN A 75 5.17 -3.92 13.34
N THR A 76 5.40 -4.18 14.64
CA THR A 76 5.56 -3.13 15.65
C THR A 76 6.94 -3.19 16.31
N LEU A 77 7.64 -2.05 16.33
CA LEU A 77 8.87 -1.90 17.10
C LEU A 77 8.55 -1.70 18.58
N VAL A 78 8.98 -2.62 19.42
CA VAL A 78 8.82 -2.51 20.88
C VAL A 78 10.13 -2.07 21.53
N ILE A 79 10.12 -0.94 22.22
CA ILE A 79 11.26 -0.43 23.00
C ILE A 79 10.87 -0.46 24.48
N VAL A 80 11.51 -1.33 25.27
CA VAL A 80 11.33 -1.39 26.72
C VAL A 80 12.65 -1.08 27.42
N GLY A 81 12.66 -0.14 28.36
CA GLY A 81 13.89 0.21 29.06
C GLY A 81 13.72 1.24 30.17
N SER A 82 14.85 1.61 30.79
CA SER A 82 14.88 2.66 31.81
C SER A 82 14.69 4.05 31.18
N ARG A 83 14.38 5.06 32.01
CA ARG A 83 14.28 6.46 31.61
C ARG A 83 15.39 6.94 30.66
N THR A 84 16.64 6.51 30.88
CA THR A 84 17.77 6.89 30.02
C THR A 84 17.68 6.28 28.61
N VAL A 85 17.13 5.07 28.50
CA VAL A 85 16.84 4.41 27.22
C VAL A 85 15.70 5.14 26.52
N LEU A 86 14.63 5.47 27.24
CA LEU A 86 13.48 6.17 26.69
C LEU A 86 13.84 7.58 26.20
N LYS A 87 14.75 8.29 26.87
CA LYS A 87 15.26 9.59 26.38
C LYS A 87 16.06 9.48 25.08
N ARG A 88 16.59 8.30 24.73
CA ARG A 88 17.30 8.06 23.46
C ARG A 88 16.41 7.46 22.38
N ALA A 89 15.28 6.86 22.77
CA ALA A 89 14.35 6.22 21.85
C ALA A 89 13.82 7.16 20.73
N PRO A 90 13.50 8.45 20.98
CA PRO A 90 13.02 9.36 19.93
C PRO A 90 13.99 9.50 18.76
N ALA A 91 15.30 9.59 19.02
CA ALA A 91 16.30 9.70 17.96
C ALA A 91 16.35 8.43 17.08
N MET A 92 16.22 7.26 17.68
CA MET A 92 16.13 5.99 16.93
C MET A 92 14.84 5.91 16.12
N ILE A 93 13.70 6.22 16.75
CA ILE A 93 12.39 6.19 16.10
C ILE A 93 12.34 7.21 14.96
N GLN A 94 12.94 8.39 15.10
CA GLN A 94 13.00 9.41 14.05
C GLN A 94 13.85 8.94 12.85
N MET A 95 15.00 8.32 13.10
CA MET A 95 15.82 7.71 12.04
C MET A 95 15.06 6.60 11.30
N MET A 96 14.24 5.84 12.02
CA MET A 96 13.40 4.79 11.43
C MET A 96 12.17 5.35 10.72
N SER A 97 11.54 6.40 11.26
CA SER A 97 10.42 7.12 10.65
C SER A 97 10.86 7.78 9.34
N GLN A 98 12.07 8.35 9.26
CA GLN A 98 12.61 8.85 7.99
C GLN A 98 12.87 7.73 6.98
N ARG A 99 13.39 6.58 7.43
CA ARG A 99 13.48 5.37 6.57
C ARG A 99 12.12 4.82 6.20
N HIS A 100 11.10 4.99 7.05
CA HIS A 100 9.73 4.60 6.80
C HIS A 100 9.09 5.60 5.84
N GLU A 101 9.35 6.89 5.87
CA GLU A 101 8.88 7.85 4.87
C GLU A 101 9.57 7.64 3.51
N GLU A 102 10.89 7.37 3.50
CA GLU A 102 11.63 7.03 2.29
C GLU A 102 11.28 5.63 1.74
N SER A 103 11.01 4.65 2.62
CA SER A 103 10.51 3.32 2.23
C SER A 103 9.01 3.31 1.95
N GLN A 104 8.17 4.16 2.55
CA GLN A 104 6.72 4.26 2.33
C GLN A 104 6.37 5.11 1.12
N LYS A 105 7.31 5.94 0.62
CA LYS A 105 7.27 6.38 -0.78
C LYS A 105 7.40 5.21 -1.76
N GLY A 106 7.79 4.01 -1.30
CA GLY A 106 7.90 2.77 -2.08
C GLY A 106 7.16 1.53 -1.55
N LYS A 107 6.60 1.53 -0.33
CA LYS A 107 6.01 0.36 0.36
C LYS A 107 5.06 0.82 1.46
N GLY A 108 3.83 1.17 1.07
CA GLY A 108 2.80 1.59 2.03
C GLY A 108 1.39 1.69 1.44
N HIS A 109 1.17 1.13 0.26
CA HIS A 109 -0.17 0.82 -0.20
C HIS A 109 -0.12 -0.64 -0.63
N ASP A 110 -1.13 -1.43 -0.23
CA ASP A 110 -1.68 -2.37 -1.19
C ASP A 110 -1.87 -1.57 -2.48
N LEU A 111 -0.94 -1.72 -3.42
CA LEU A 111 -0.85 -0.89 -4.61
C LEU A 111 -2.19 -0.98 -5.30
N SER A 112 -3.03 0.05 -5.13
CA SER A 112 -4.23 0.13 -5.91
C SER A 112 -3.76 0.15 -7.36
N LEU A 113 -4.53 -0.50 -8.24
CA LEU A 113 -4.20 -0.50 -9.66
C LEU A 113 -4.03 0.96 -10.16
N GLU A 114 -4.78 1.89 -9.57
CA GLU A 114 -4.70 3.33 -9.84
C GLU A 114 -3.32 3.91 -9.46
N ASP A 115 -2.81 3.65 -8.26
CA ASP A 115 -1.49 4.17 -7.82
C ASP A 115 -0.34 3.62 -8.69
N PHE A 116 -0.40 2.32 -9.00
CA PHE A 116 0.59 1.70 -9.89
C PHE A 116 0.56 2.33 -11.27
N LEU A 117 -0.64 2.57 -11.82
CA LEU A 117 -0.80 3.23 -13.11
C LEU A 117 -0.29 4.67 -13.03
N ASP A 118 -0.70 5.47 -12.05
CA ASP A 118 -0.27 6.86 -11.91
C ASP A 118 1.25 7.00 -11.86
N GLN A 119 1.91 6.14 -11.09
CA GLN A 119 3.38 6.12 -11.04
C GLN A 119 3.97 5.80 -12.42
N LYS A 120 3.53 4.72 -13.07
CA LYS A 120 4.10 4.29 -14.35
C LYS A 120 3.77 5.23 -15.50
N MET A 121 2.57 5.80 -15.52
CA MET A 121 2.16 6.82 -16.49
C MET A 121 3.02 8.08 -16.33
N GLY A 122 3.26 8.53 -15.09
CA GLY A 122 4.12 9.68 -14.81
C GLY A 122 5.55 9.51 -15.33
N ASP A 123 6.16 8.34 -15.11
CA ASP A 123 7.49 8.00 -15.61
C ASP A 123 7.54 8.02 -17.14
N PHE A 124 6.53 7.44 -17.79
CA PHE A 124 6.46 7.36 -19.25
C PHE A 124 6.26 8.74 -19.89
N VAL A 125 5.38 9.58 -19.34
CA VAL A 125 5.17 10.96 -19.82
C VAL A 125 6.45 11.78 -19.70
N LYS A 126 7.17 11.69 -18.57
CA LYS A 126 8.46 12.37 -18.37
C LYS A 126 9.52 11.90 -19.38
N GLY A 127 9.63 10.60 -19.59
CA GLY A 127 10.57 10.03 -20.57
C GLY A 127 10.28 10.51 -21.99
N MET A 128 9.00 10.60 -22.37
CA MET A 128 8.58 10.96 -23.72
C MET A 128 8.58 12.48 -23.97
N HIS A 129 8.43 13.31 -22.93
CA HIS A 129 8.56 14.76 -23.03
C HIS A 129 9.95 15.18 -23.53
N ASN A 130 10.99 14.49 -23.05
CA ASN A 130 12.38 14.74 -23.46
C ASN A 130 12.68 14.32 -24.92
N GLY A 131 11.79 13.57 -25.56
CA GLY A 131 11.97 12.99 -26.90
C GLY A 131 11.05 13.56 -28.00
N ALA A 132 10.31 14.65 -27.75
CA ALA A 132 9.40 15.29 -28.70
C ALA A 132 8.31 14.37 -29.30
N ALA A 133 7.81 13.40 -28.53
CA ALA A 133 6.76 12.50 -28.99
C ALA A 133 5.40 13.21 -29.16
N LYS A 134 4.80 13.08 -30.36
CA LYS A 134 3.42 13.49 -30.64
C LYS A 134 2.50 12.27 -30.54
N ASN A 135 1.23 12.47 -30.17
CA ASN A 135 0.21 11.41 -30.05
C ASN A 135 0.44 10.40 -28.92
N LEU A 136 0.88 10.89 -27.76
CA LEU A 136 1.14 10.06 -26.58
C LEU A 136 -0.12 9.32 -26.10
N HIS A 137 -1.25 10.02 -26.00
CA HIS A 137 -2.52 9.44 -25.55
C HIS A 137 -2.94 8.16 -26.31
N PRO A 138 -3.12 8.17 -27.65
CA PRO A 138 -3.53 6.96 -28.37
C PRO A 138 -2.48 5.83 -28.30
N MET A 139 -1.19 6.16 -28.17
CA MET A 139 -0.14 5.16 -27.95
C MET A 139 -0.31 4.43 -26.62
N LEU A 140 -0.50 5.16 -25.51
CA LEU A 140 -0.71 4.54 -24.20
C LEU A 140 -2.00 3.74 -24.13
N ILE A 141 -3.10 4.30 -24.63
CA ILE A 141 -4.39 3.58 -24.65
C ILE A 141 -4.23 2.24 -25.39
N SER A 142 -3.54 2.25 -26.54
CA SER A 142 -3.28 1.00 -27.28
C SER A 142 -2.39 0.03 -26.50
N ALA A 143 -1.39 0.53 -25.78
CA ALA A 143 -0.48 -0.26 -24.97
C ALA A 143 -1.17 -0.92 -23.76
N VAL A 144 -2.20 -0.29 -23.19
CA VAL A 144 -2.99 -0.82 -22.08
C VAL A 144 -4.11 -1.74 -22.57
N GLU A 145 -4.85 -1.34 -23.61
CA GLU A 145 -5.99 -2.12 -24.11
C GLU A 145 -5.56 -3.47 -24.71
N ARG A 146 -4.41 -3.52 -25.38
CA ARG A 146 -3.92 -4.75 -26.03
C ARG A 146 -3.71 -5.92 -25.05
N PRO A 147 -2.95 -5.78 -23.95
CA PRO A 147 -2.79 -6.86 -22.97
C PRO A 147 -4.07 -7.17 -22.21
N LEU A 148 -4.93 -6.18 -21.94
CA LEU A 148 -6.23 -6.40 -21.29
C LEU A 148 -7.13 -7.30 -22.14
N ILE A 149 -7.33 -6.94 -23.41
CA ILE A 149 -8.15 -7.71 -24.35
C ILE A 149 -7.55 -9.09 -24.60
N SER A 150 -6.22 -9.18 -24.77
CA SER A 150 -5.55 -10.47 -24.97
C SER A 150 -5.72 -11.40 -23.76
N SER A 151 -5.71 -10.85 -22.54
CA SER A 151 -5.88 -11.64 -21.31
C SER A 151 -7.31 -12.14 -21.17
N ALA A 152 -8.31 -11.28 -21.44
CA ALA A 152 -9.71 -11.69 -21.46
C ALA A 152 -9.99 -12.78 -22.51
N LEU A 153 -9.45 -12.64 -23.72
CA LEU A 153 -9.57 -13.68 -24.76
C LEU A 153 -8.89 -14.99 -24.36
N ARG A 154 -7.78 -14.94 -23.62
CA ARG A 154 -7.12 -16.15 -23.13
C ARG A 154 -7.97 -16.84 -22.06
N GLU A 155 -8.52 -16.06 -21.14
CA GLU A 155 -9.38 -16.56 -20.06
C GLU A 155 -10.64 -17.24 -20.61
N THR A 156 -11.24 -16.66 -21.66
CA THR A 156 -12.42 -17.22 -22.32
C THR A 156 -12.09 -18.16 -23.48
N GLN A 157 -10.84 -18.63 -23.59
CA GLN A 157 -10.38 -19.57 -24.62
C GLN A 157 -10.67 -19.15 -26.07
N GLY A 158 -10.69 -17.84 -26.32
CA GLY A 158 -10.95 -17.23 -27.62
C GLY A 158 -12.42 -16.98 -27.91
N ASN A 159 -13.33 -17.26 -26.97
CA ASN A 159 -14.74 -16.92 -27.10
C ASN A 159 -14.93 -15.40 -26.97
N GLN A 160 -15.14 -14.74 -28.11
CA GLN A 160 -15.30 -13.29 -28.16
C GLN A 160 -16.59 -12.77 -27.53
N ILE A 161 -17.64 -13.59 -27.43
CA ILE A 161 -18.88 -13.18 -26.77
C ILE A 161 -18.63 -13.08 -25.26
N GLN A 162 -18.09 -14.15 -24.67
CA GLN A 162 -17.73 -14.18 -23.26
C GLN A 162 -16.64 -13.16 -22.90
N ALA A 163 -15.64 -12.96 -23.78
CA ALA A 163 -14.61 -11.95 -23.54
C ALA A 163 -15.19 -10.53 -23.57
N ALA A 164 -16.17 -10.27 -24.45
CA ALA A 164 -16.85 -8.98 -24.52
C ALA A 164 -17.68 -8.73 -23.25
N GLU A 165 -18.40 -9.74 -22.78
CA GLU A 165 -19.14 -9.71 -21.52
C GLU A 165 -18.21 -9.47 -20.31
N LEU A 166 -17.10 -10.21 -20.21
CA LEU A 166 -16.11 -10.06 -19.15
C LEU A 166 -15.49 -8.65 -19.12
N LEU A 167 -15.28 -8.06 -20.30
CA LEU A 167 -14.74 -6.70 -20.43
C LEU A 167 -15.82 -5.61 -20.32
N GLY A 168 -17.10 -5.97 -20.25
CA GLY A 168 -18.21 -4.99 -20.31
C GLY A 168 -18.31 -4.23 -21.64
N LEU A 169 -17.83 -4.83 -22.73
CA LEU A 169 -17.81 -4.23 -24.06
C LEU A 169 -18.89 -4.82 -24.96
N ASN A 170 -19.39 -4.03 -25.92
CA ASN A 170 -20.14 -4.59 -27.03
C ASN A 170 -19.24 -5.52 -27.88
N ARG A 171 -19.72 -6.71 -28.24
CA ARG A 171 -19.00 -7.66 -29.11
C ARG A 171 -18.46 -7.02 -30.40
N ASN A 172 -19.23 -6.15 -31.05
CA ASN A 172 -18.81 -5.46 -32.27
C ASN A 172 -17.63 -4.53 -32.01
N THR A 173 -17.62 -3.86 -30.85
CA THR A 173 -16.52 -3.01 -30.39
C THR A 173 -15.28 -3.85 -30.10
N LEU A 174 -15.44 -4.97 -29.38
CA LEU A 174 -14.34 -5.88 -29.12
C LEU A 174 -13.70 -6.40 -30.42
N ARG A 175 -14.52 -6.82 -31.39
CA ARG A 175 -14.04 -7.27 -32.70
C ARG A 175 -13.25 -6.18 -33.43
N LYS A 176 -13.73 -4.93 -33.44
CA LYS A 176 -13.00 -3.80 -34.03
C LYS A 176 -11.66 -3.57 -33.32
N LYS A 177 -11.64 -3.60 -31.98
CA LYS A 177 -10.43 -3.42 -31.18
C LYS A 177 -9.40 -4.54 -31.41
N ILE A 178 -9.84 -5.80 -31.53
CA ILE A 178 -8.96 -6.93 -31.86
C ILE A 178 -8.23 -6.70 -33.20
N THR A 179 -8.96 -6.27 -34.22
CA THR A 179 -8.38 -5.97 -35.54
C THR A 179 -7.42 -4.77 -35.46
N ASN A 180 -7.85 -3.66 -34.87
CA ASN A 180 -7.05 -2.43 -34.80
C ASN A 180 -5.76 -2.61 -33.99
N LEU A 181 -5.82 -3.35 -32.88
CA LEU A 181 -4.67 -3.62 -32.00
C LEU A 181 -3.86 -4.85 -32.45
N HIS A 182 -4.20 -5.46 -33.59
CA HIS A 182 -3.51 -6.62 -34.16
C HIS A 182 -3.30 -7.74 -33.13
N ILE A 183 -4.39 -8.12 -32.44
CA ILE A 183 -4.35 -9.17 -31.41
C ILE A 183 -4.50 -10.54 -32.09
N PRO A 184 -3.55 -11.47 -31.89
CA PRO A 184 -3.58 -12.77 -32.54
C PRO A 184 -4.69 -13.64 -31.94
N LEU A 185 -5.65 -14.04 -32.78
CA LEU A 185 -6.68 -15.00 -32.40
C LEU A 185 -6.22 -16.42 -32.71
N LYS A 186 -6.10 -17.27 -31.68
CA LYS A 186 -5.88 -18.71 -31.87
C LYS A 186 -7.15 -19.29 -32.49
N ARG A 187 -7.17 -19.51 -33.81
CA ARG A 187 -8.30 -20.15 -34.49
C ARG A 187 -8.43 -21.59 -33.99
N SER A 188 -9.45 -21.87 -33.19
CA SER A 188 -9.94 -23.23 -33.03
C SER A 188 -10.54 -23.65 -34.38
N ARG A 189 -9.82 -24.46 -35.16
CA ARG A 189 -10.40 -25.10 -36.34
C ARG A 189 -11.41 -26.13 -35.82
N VAL A 190 -12.69 -25.81 -35.90
CA VAL A 190 -13.75 -26.82 -35.83
C VAL A 190 -13.52 -27.75 -37.00
N LYS A 191 -13.10 -29.00 -36.73
CA LYS A 191 -13.16 -30.09 -37.70
C LYS A 191 -14.63 -30.31 -38.01
N THR A 192 -15.12 -29.77 -39.11
CA THR A 192 -16.35 -30.23 -39.73
C THR A 192 -16.08 -31.64 -40.23
N THR A 193 -16.40 -32.65 -39.41
CA THR A 193 -16.49 -34.03 -39.88
C THR A 193 -17.81 -34.15 -40.66
N GLY A 194 -17.71 -34.07 -41.98
CA GLY A 194 -18.76 -34.42 -42.92
C GLY A 194 -18.17 -35.20 -44.09
N SER A 195 -18.33 -36.53 -44.06
CA SER A 195 -18.19 -37.56 -45.12
C SER A 195 -17.81 -38.86 -44.42
N SER A 196 -18.51 -39.99 -44.56
CA SER A 196 -19.52 -40.43 -45.52
C SER A 196 -20.44 -41.46 -44.85
#